data_AF-A0A2W4JAF0-F1
#
_entry.id   AF-A0A2W4JAF0-F1
#
_cell.length_a   1.000
_cell.length_b   1.000
_cell.length_c   1.000
_cell.angle_alpha   90.00
_cell.angle_beta   90.00
_cell.angle_gamma   90.00
#
_symmetry.space_group_name_H-M   'P 1'
#
loop_
_entity.id
_entity.type
_entity.pdbx_description
1 polymer ?
#
loop_
_entity_poly.entity_id
_entity_poly.type
_entity_poly.pdbx_seq_one_letter_code
_entity_poly.pdbx_strand_id
1 'polypeptide(L)'
;RAVRELAARVGRSEDETKVRVLINKGIPVAGGMAGGSADAAAALVGLAALWRLEISREELMKIGARIGSDVPFALSGGTALGTGRGEQLVPVLGRHTYHWVLAFGNRGLSTPRVYDELDRLRSEGDPPRIGSHQPLLEALASGDPRQVGLLLGNDLQAAAVSLRPSLRRTLRAGVDAGALAGIVSGSGPTCAFLCSDADAAVEVAAELAGAGVCRTVRVAQGPVPGARVVSAGEPSKPTPPEVHA
;
A
#
# COMPACT_ATOMS: atom_id res chain seq x y z
N ARG A 1 2.19 7.75 18.84
CA ARG A 1 1.59 6.48 19.34
C ARG A 1 2.61 5.36 19.40
N ALA A 2 3.26 4.98 18.29
CA ALA A 2 4.28 3.92 18.26
C ALA A 2 5.35 4.02 19.37
N VAL A 3 5.93 5.21 19.57
CA VAL A 3 6.89 5.48 20.66
C VAL A 3 6.36 5.06 22.03
N ARG A 4 5.14 5.52 22.37
CA ARG A 4 4.51 5.26 23.68
C ARG A 4 4.16 3.79 23.86
N GLU A 5 3.63 3.15 22.83
CA GLU A 5 3.24 1.73 22.86
C GLU A 5 4.47 0.82 23.06
N LEU A 6 5.57 1.08 22.34
CA LEU A 6 6.79 0.31 22.51
C LEU A 6 7.42 0.58 23.88
N ALA A 7 7.51 1.84 24.32
CA ALA A 7 8.04 2.20 25.63
C ALA A 7 7.32 1.50 26.77
N ALA A 8 5.98 1.54 26.75
CA ALA A 8 5.15 0.85 27.74
C ALA A 8 5.40 -0.66 27.75
N ARG A 9 5.60 -1.27 26.57
CA ARG A 9 5.85 -2.72 26.45
C ARG A 9 7.21 -3.17 26.99
N VAL A 10 8.21 -2.27 27.00
CA VAL A 10 9.56 -2.57 27.50
C VAL A 10 9.89 -1.90 28.83
N GLY A 11 8.89 -1.33 29.50
CA GLY A 11 9.04 -0.76 30.85
C GLY A 11 9.91 0.51 30.91
N ARG A 12 10.01 1.28 29.82
CA ARG A 12 10.75 2.55 29.81
C ARG A 12 9.90 3.68 30.39
N SER A 13 10.51 4.49 31.25
CA SER A 13 9.88 5.69 31.82
C SER A 13 9.71 6.80 30.78
N GLU A 14 8.81 7.77 31.02
CA GLU A 14 8.59 8.87 30.07
C GLU A 14 9.87 9.68 29.80
N ASP A 15 10.74 9.84 30.79
CA ASP A 15 12.03 10.53 30.63
C ASP A 15 13.00 9.80 29.69
N GLU A 16 12.95 8.46 29.65
CA GLU A 16 13.76 7.61 28.77
C GLU A 16 13.20 7.52 27.34
N THR A 17 12.05 8.16 27.07
CA THR A 17 11.35 8.14 25.78
C THR A 17 11.47 9.43 24.98
N LYS A 18 12.35 10.35 25.40
CA LYS A 18 12.62 11.61 24.69
C LYS A 18 13.35 11.35 23.37
N VAL A 19 12.56 11.06 22.33
CA VAL A 19 13.03 10.82 20.97
C VAL A 19 12.50 11.88 20.02
N ARG A 20 13.34 12.30 19.08
CA ARG A 20 12.91 13.11 17.94
C ARG A 20 12.71 12.20 16.74
N VAL A 21 11.48 12.16 16.22
CA VAL A 21 11.14 11.38 15.02
C VAL A 21 11.06 12.34 13.84
N LEU A 22 11.89 12.09 12.82
CA LEU A 22 11.83 12.78 11.54
C LEU A 22 11.38 11.78 10.47
N ILE A 23 10.38 12.15 9.69
CA ILE A 23 9.80 11.28 8.65
C ILE A 23 10.02 11.96 7.31
N ASN A 24 10.78 11.33 6.42
CA ASN A 24 10.83 11.71 5.02
C ASN A 24 9.71 10.96 4.27
N LYS A 25 8.72 11.71 3.76
CA LYS A 25 7.48 11.15 3.21
C LYS A 25 7.56 10.95 1.70
N GLY A 26 7.78 9.70 1.28
CA GLY A 26 7.61 9.27 -0.12
C GLY A 26 6.21 8.72 -0.45
N ILE A 27 5.48 8.22 0.56
CA ILE A 27 4.12 7.69 0.38
C ILE A 27 3.10 8.84 0.49
N PRO A 28 2.25 9.08 -0.52
CA PRO A 28 1.28 10.18 -0.48
C PRO A 28 0.29 10.08 0.67
N VAL A 29 -0.03 11.25 1.25
CA VAL A 29 -0.97 11.37 2.37
C VAL A 29 -2.39 11.06 1.89
N ALA A 30 -3.13 10.27 2.68
CA ALA A 30 -4.51 9.87 2.39
C ALA A 30 -4.69 9.23 0.99
N GLY A 31 -3.68 8.50 0.53
CA GLY A 31 -3.64 7.83 -0.77
C GLY A 31 -4.26 6.43 -0.83
N GLY A 32 -4.67 5.84 0.30
CA GLY A 32 -5.05 4.41 0.33
C GLY A 32 -3.85 3.44 0.38
N MET A 33 -2.63 3.95 0.59
CA MET A 33 -1.38 3.17 0.63
C MET A 33 -0.83 2.95 2.06
N ALA A 34 -1.67 3.10 3.09
CA ALA A 34 -1.30 2.90 4.49
C ALA A 34 -0.02 3.65 4.96
N GLY A 35 0.25 4.84 4.40
CA GLY A 35 1.51 5.57 4.68
C GLY A 35 1.74 5.92 6.15
N GLY A 36 0.68 6.18 6.93
CA GLY A 36 0.81 6.40 8.39
C GLY A 36 1.16 5.12 9.16
N SER A 37 0.67 3.97 8.69
CA SER A 37 1.02 2.66 9.25
C SER A 37 2.46 2.30 8.94
N ALA A 38 2.96 2.65 7.75
CA ALA A 38 4.36 2.53 7.39
C ALA A 38 5.28 3.38 8.30
N ASP A 39 4.90 4.62 8.60
CA ASP A 39 5.65 5.45 9.54
C ASP A 39 5.68 4.83 10.95
N ALA A 40 4.56 4.27 11.41
CA ALA A 40 4.48 3.61 12.70
C ALA A 40 5.36 2.36 12.77
N ALA A 41 5.35 1.53 11.72
CA ALA A 41 6.23 0.36 11.60
C ALA A 41 7.71 0.76 11.59
N ALA A 42 8.07 1.78 10.82
CA ALA A 42 9.43 2.31 10.78
C ALA A 42 9.86 2.87 12.13
N ALA A 43 8.98 3.57 12.84
CA ALA A 43 9.26 4.05 14.20
C ALA A 43 9.48 2.90 15.18
N LEU A 44 8.69 1.82 15.12
CA LEU A 44 8.89 0.64 15.97
C LEU A 44 10.25 -0.01 15.73
N VAL A 45 10.62 -0.25 14.47
CA VAL A 45 11.92 -0.86 14.11
C VAL A 45 13.09 0.06 14.47
N GLY A 46 12.98 1.35 14.17
CA GLY A 46 14.00 2.34 14.49
C GLY A 46 14.22 2.50 15.99
N LEU A 47 13.15 2.47 16.80
CA LEU A 47 13.25 2.52 18.26
C LEU A 47 13.82 1.22 18.83
N ALA A 48 13.41 0.05 18.33
CA ALA A 48 14.00 -1.22 18.76
C ALA A 48 15.52 -1.22 18.55
N ALA A 49 15.98 -0.71 17.40
CA ALA A 49 17.41 -0.55 17.12
C ALA A 49 18.07 0.52 18.01
N LEU A 50 17.46 1.71 18.12
CA LEU A 50 17.99 2.84 18.91
C LEU A 50 18.14 2.48 20.40
N TRP A 51 17.17 1.76 20.95
CA TRP A 51 17.14 1.33 22.34
C TRP A 51 17.83 -0.01 22.58
N ARG A 52 18.43 -0.61 21.53
CA ARG A 52 19.13 -1.89 21.55
C ARG A 52 18.31 -3.01 22.21
N LEU A 53 17.04 -3.09 21.83
CA LEU A 53 16.10 -4.06 22.39
C LEU A 53 16.29 -5.43 21.75
N GLU A 54 16.31 -6.48 22.57
CA GLU A 54 16.15 -7.86 22.12
C GLU A 54 14.66 -8.20 21.99
N ILE A 55 13.97 -7.56 21.05
CA ILE A 55 12.55 -7.77 20.78
C ILE A 55 12.36 -8.54 19.48
N SER A 56 11.53 -9.58 19.53
CA SER A 56 11.25 -10.38 18.34
C SER A 56 10.38 -9.62 17.33
N ARG A 57 10.47 -10.00 16.05
CA ARG A 57 9.59 -9.44 15.01
C ARG A 57 8.12 -9.76 15.27
N GLU A 58 7.83 -10.92 15.84
CA GLU A 58 6.48 -11.30 16.24
C GLU A 58 5.91 -10.37 17.32
N GLU A 59 6.71 -10.01 18.32
CA GLU A 59 6.29 -9.04 19.33
C GLU A 59 6.07 -7.64 18.75
N LEU A 60 6.94 -7.19 17.84
CA LEU A 60 6.73 -5.92 17.12
C LEU A 60 5.42 -5.94 16.32
N MET A 61 5.07 -7.07 15.69
CA MET A 61 3.80 -7.24 14.98
C MET A 61 2.60 -7.13 15.93
N LYS A 62 2.67 -7.76 17.13
CA LYS A 62 1.63 -7.65 18.16
C LYS A 62 1.45 -6.20 18.64
N ILE A 63 2.54 -5.45 18.83
CA ILE A 63 2.47 -4.01 19.15
C ILE A 63 1.89 -3.22 17.98
N GLY A 64 2.32 -3.53 16.75
CA GLY A 64 1.82 -2.93 15.52
C GLY A 64 0.31 -3.06 15.37
N ALA A 65 -0.23 -4.26 15.59
CA ALA A 65 -1.66 -4.54 15.52
C ALA A 65 -2.49 -3.71 16.51
N ARG A 66 -1.92 -3.31 17.66
CA ARG A 66 -2.57 -2.38 18.59
C ARG A 66 -2.60 -0.96 18.05
N ILE A 67 -1.59 -0.54 17.27
CA ILE A 67 -1.49 0.80 16.70
C ILE A 67 -2.43 0.97 15.49
N GLY A 68 -2.53 -0.04 14.62
CA GLY A 68 -3.41 -0.04 13.46
C GLY A 68 -3.34 -1.35 12.68
N SER A 69 -4.41 -1.67 11.96
CA SER A 69 -4.57 -2.93 11.18
C SER A 69 -3.45 -3.15 10.16
N ASP A 70 -2.96 -2.08 9.53
CA ASP A 70 -1.98 -2.19 8.44
C ASP A 70 -0.52 -2.12 8.93
N VAL A 71 -0.28 -1.84 10.22
CA VAL A 71 1.08 -1.73 10.77
C VAL A 71 1.81 -3.09 10.73
N PRO A 72 1.17 -4.24 11.07
CA PRO A 72 1.77 -5.56 10.87
C PRO A 72 2.21 -5.79 9.42
N PHE A 73 1.41 -5.37 8.44
CA PHE A 73 1.80 -5.55 7.03
C PHE A 73 3.01 -4.70 6.67
N ALA A 74 3.07 -3.45 7.13
CA ALA A 74 4.24 -2.60 6.92
C ALA A 74 5.51 -3.12 7.63
N LEU A 75 5.36 -3.79 8.78
CA LEU A 75 6.48 -4.48 9.44
C LEU A 75 6.93 -5.70 8.64
N SER A 76 6.00 -6.49 8.11
CA SER A 76 6.28 -7.71 7.31
C SER A 76 6.90 -7.38 5.94
N GLY A 77 6.29 -6.47 5.21
CA GLY A 77 6.48 -6.27 3.78
C GLY A 77 6.24 -7.54 2.97
N GLY A 78 6.81 -7.55 1.76
CA GLY A 78 6.58 -8.61 0.80
C GLY A 78 5.14 -8.60 0.27
N THR A 79 4.64 -9.80 0.00
CA THR A 79 3.22 -10.07 -0.27
C THR A 79 2.70 -10.96 0.85
N ALA A 80 1.50 -10.69 1.35
CA ALA A 80 0.89 -11.50 2.40
C ALA A 80 -0.64 -11.58 2.21
N LEU A 81 -1.22 -12.71 2.57
CA LEU A 81 -2.64 -12.86 2.75
C LEU A 81 -3.01 -12.35 4.15
N GLY A 82 -3.84 -11.31 4.19
CA GLY A 82 -4.38 -10.76 5.44
C GLY A 82 -5.78 -11.25 5.73
N THR A 83 -6.04 -11.70 6.95
CA THR A 83 -7.38 -12.07 7.45
C THR A 83 -7.75 -11.28 8.70
N GLY A 84 -8.98 -11.44 9.19
CA GLY A 84 -9.53 -10.62 10.27
C GLY A 84 -9.81 -9.21 9.78
N ARG A 85 -9.19 -8.21 10.41
CA ARG A 85 -9.17 -6.80 9.96
C ARG A 85 -7.94 -6.49 9.09
N GLY A 86 -7.16 -7.52 8.73
CA GLY A 86 -5.88 -7.41 8.02
C GLY A 86 -4.66 -7.54 8.92
N GLU A 87 -4.85 -7.74 10.24
CA GLU A 87 -3.75 -7.85 11.20
C GLU A 87 -3.11 -9.25 11.26
N GLN A 88 -3.82 -10.28 10.82
CA GLN A 88 -3.33 -11.66 10.77
C GLN A 88 -2.76 -11.94 9.39
N LEU A 89 -1.44 -12.16 9.31
CA LEU A 89 -0.73 -12.24 8.04
C LEU A 89 -0.11 -13.61 7.82
N VAL A 90 -0.36 -14.18 6.65
CA VAL A 90 0.35 -15.34 6.13
C VAL A 90 1.18 -14.89 4.93
N PRO A 91 2.52 -14.98 4.98
CA PRO A 91 3.37 -14.60 3.85
C PRO A 91 3.04 -15.40 2.59
N VAL A 92 2.94 -14.69 1.46
CA VAL A 92 2.80 -15.30 0.14
C VAL A 92 4.18 -15.26 -0.51
N LEU A 93 4.77 -16.44 -0.69
CA LEU A 93 6.09 -16.57 -1.30
C LEU A 93 5.98 -16.30 -2.81
N GLY A 94 6.47 -15.15 -3.23
CA GLY A 94 6.69 -14.81 -4.64
C GLY A 94 8.14 -14.40 -4.84
N ARG A 95 8.80 -14.95 -5.86
CA ARG A 95 10.17 -14.56 -6.25
C ARG A 95 10.20 -13.53 -7.38
N HIS A 96 9.03 -13.23 -7.95
CA HIS A 96 8.89 -12.41 -9.13
C HIS A 96 8.66 -10.95 -8.76
N THR A 97 9.24 -10.06 -9.57
CA THR A 97 9.01 -8.62 -9.45
C THR A 97 7.87 -8.24 -10.38
N TYR A 98 6.90 -7.51 -9.84
CA TYR A 98 5.80 -6.90 -10.56
C TYR A 98 6.05 -5.40 -10.71
N HIS A 99 5.66 -4.88 -11.87
CA HIS A 99 5.88 -3.49 -12.26
C HIS A 99 4.56 -2.72 -12.21
N TRP A 100 4.56 -1.60 -11.50
CA TRP A 100 3.36 -0.86 -11.19
C TRP A 100 3.48 0.59 -11.63
N VAL A 101 2.36 1.15 -12.09
CA VAL A 101 2.15 2.59 -12.18
C VAL A 101 1.11 3.00 -11.15
N LEU A 102 1.42 4.02 -10.35
CA LEU A 102 0.57 4.54 -9.29
C LEU A 102 0.15 5.96 -9.67
N ALA A 103 -1.15 6.16 -9.87
CA ALA A 103 -1.73 7.46 -10.16
C ALA A 103 -2.43 8.02 -8.92
N PHE A 104 -2.06 9.24 -8.53
CA PHE A 104 -2.55 9.89 -7.32
C PHE A 104 -3.57 10.97 -7.66
N GLY A 105 -4.75 10.91 -7.03
CA GLY A 105 -5.77 11.94 -7.14
C GLY A 105 -5.45 13.22 -6.36
N ASN A 106 -6.14 14.32 -6.69
CA ASN A 106 -5.90 15.64 -6.09
C ASN A 106 -6.26 15.77 -4.61
N ARG A 107 -7.14 14.90 -4.09
CA ARG A 107 -7.66 14.95 -2.71
C ARG A 107 -7.78 13.54 -2.14
N GLY A 108 -7.55 13.31 -0.86
CA GLY A 108 -7.79 11.98 -0.27
C GLY A 108 -9.27 11.55 -0.32
N LEU A 109 -9.52 10.27 -0.07
CA LEU A 109 -10.82 9.73 0.34
C LEU A 109 -10.72 9.27 1.79
N SER A 110 -11.77 9.52 2.56
CA SER A 110 -11.81 9.10 3.97
C SER A 110 -12.17 7.63 4.04
N THR A 111 -11.28 6.79 4.58
CA THR A 111 -11.52 5.34 4.70
C THR A 111 -12.88 5.02 5.32
N PRO A 112 -13.28 5.56 6.48
CA PRO A 112 -14.62 5.33 7.05
C PRO A 112 -15.76 5.64 6.06
N ARG A 113 -15.68 6.75 5.32
CA ARG A 113 -16.72 7.13 4.37
C ARG A 113 -16.85 6.15 3.20
N VAL A 114 -15.74 5.54 2.78
CA VAL A 114 -15.76 4.52 1.72
C VAL A 114 -16.39 3.22 2.22
N TYR A 115 -16.15 2.84 3.48
CA TYR A 115 -16.85 1.71 4.10
C TYR A 115 -18.36 2.01 4.24
N ASP A 116 -18.74 3.17 4.77
CA ASP A 116 -20.15 3.57 4.90
C ASP A 116 -20.88 3.55 3.53
N GLU A 117 -20.21 4.02 2.48
CA GLU A 117 -20.76 3.96 1.13
C GLU A 117 -20.87 2.53 0.59
N LEU A 118 -19.90 1.66 0.86
CA LEU A 118 -19.99 0.25 0.47
C LEU A 118 -21.17 -0.44 1.18
N ASP A 119 -21.37 -0.16 2.47
CA ASP A 119 -22.50 -0.70 3.24
C ASP A 119 -23.82 -0.21 2.67
N ARG A 120 -23.92 1.08 2.33
CA ARG A 120 -25.08 1.65 1.63
C ARG A 120 -25.35 0.94 0.30
N LEU A 121 -24.33 0.82 -0.57
CA LEU A 121 -24.46 0.15 -1.87
C LEU A 121 -24.89 -1.31 -1.76
N ARG A 122 -24.42 -2.04 -0.74
CA ARG A 122 -24.82 -3.43 -0.46
C ARG A 122 -26.22 -3.56 0.12
N SER A 123 -26.72 -2.53 0.80
CA SER A 123 -28.09 -2.49 1.31
C SER A 123 -29.11 -2.21 0.21
N GLU A 124 -28.72 -1.43 -0.80
CA GLU A 124 -29.59 -1.01 -1.91
C GLU A 124 -29.48 -1.91 -3.15
N GLY A 125 -28.49 -2.80 -3.22
CA GLY A 125 -28.27 -3.68 -4.38
C GLY A 125 -27.14 -4.68 -4.16
N ASP A 126 -26.59 -5.20 -5.24
CA ASP A 126 -25.48 -6.17 -5.21
C ASP A 126 -24.27 -5.61 -5.99
N PRO A 127 -23.45 -4.75 -5.37
CA PRO A 127 -22.25 -4.23 -6.02
C PRO A 127 -21.26 -5.37 -6.30
N PRO A 128 -20.34 -5.21 -7.28
CA PRO A 128 -19.38 -6.24 -7.62
C PRO A 128 -18.63 -6.78 -6.39
N ARG A 129 -18.49 -8.11 -6.33
CA ARG A 129 -17.76 -8.81 -5.26
C ARG A 129 -16.62 -9.60 -5.86
N ILE A 130 -15.45 -9.52 -5.22
CA ILE A 130 -14.36 -10.43 -5.54
C ILE A 130 -14.72 -11.82 -4.99
N GLY A 131 -14.44 -12.84 -5.79
CA GLY A 131 -14.56 -14.24 -5.38
C GLY A 131 -13.45 -14.70 -4.45
N SER A 132 -13.13 -15.99 -4.50
CA SER A 132 -12.04 -16.58 -3.73
C SER A 132 -10.68 -15.92 -4.05
N HIS A 133 -9.83 -15.79 -3.03
CA HIS A 133 -8.45 -15.32 -3.18
C HIS A 133 -7.50 -16.39 -3.74
N GLN A 134 -7.92 -17.67 -3.74
CA GLN A 134 -7.08 -18.80 -4.13
C GLN A 134 -6.49 -18.68 -5.56
N PRO A 135 -7.27 -18.32 -6.60
CA PRO A 135 -6.70 -18.15 -7.95
C PRO A 135 -5.62 -17.06 -8.01
N LEU A 136 -5.79 -15.98 -7.24
CA LEU A 136 -4.81 -14.89 -7.20
C LEU A 136 -3.51 -15.34 -6.53
N LEU A 137 -3.59 -16.16 -5.48
CA LEU A 137 -2.39 -16.75 -4.85
C LEU A 137 -1.63 -17.67 -5.82
N GLU A 138 -2.34 -18.45 -6.62
CA GLU A 138 -1.74 -19.31 -7.65
C GLU A 138 -1.07 -18.49 -8.76
N ALA A 139 -1.73 -17.43 -9.23
CA ALA A 139 -1.14 -16.50 -10.20
C ALA A 139 0.09 -15.77 -9.64
N LEU A 140 0.06 -15.35 -8.37
CA LEU A 140 1.20 -14.72 -7.72
C LEU A 140 2.40 -15.67 -7.62
N ALA A 141 2.13 -16.96 -7.38
CA ALA A 141 3.14 -18.02 -7.32
C ALA A 141 3.72 -18.36 -8.70
N SER A 142 2.94 -18.26 -9.78
CA SER A 142 3.41 -18.49 -11.15
C SER A 142 4.32 -17.37 -11.66
N GLY A 143 4.17 -16.15 -11.14
CA GLY A 143 4.97 -15.00 -11.54
C GLY A 143 4.52 -14.32 -12.82
N ASP A 144 3.39 -14.75 -13.40
CA ASP A 144 2.88 -14.20 -14.64
C ASP A 144 2.00 -12.96 -14.37
N PRO A 145 2.46 -11.74 -14.72
CA PRO A 145 1.71 -10.52 -14.46
C PRO A 145 0.38 -10.48 -15.23
N ARG A 146 0.23 -11.21 -16.33
CA ARG A 146 -1.03 -11.26 -17.09
C ARG A 146 -2.09 -12.03 -16.30
N GLN A 147 -1.72 -13.17 -15.71
CA GLN A 147 -2.63 -13.94 -14.85
C GLN A 147 -3.02 -13.15 -13.60
N VAL A 148 -2.06 -12.45 -12.98
CA VAL A 148 -2.35 -11.57 -11.84
C VAL A 148 -3.32 -10.46 -12.25
N GLY A 149 -3.09 -9.81 -13.40
CA GLY A 149 -3.92 -8.72 -13.89
C GLY A 149 -5.40 -9.10 -14.05
N LEU A 150 -5.69 -10.31 -14.54
CA LEU A 150 -7.06 -10.83 -14.68
C LEU A 150 -7.80 -11.02 -13.35
N LEU A 151 -7.05 -11.15 -12.25
CA LEU A 151 -7.57 -11.52 -10.93
C LEU A 151 -7.49 -10.36 -9.93
N LEU A 152 -6.92 -9.21 -10.31
CA LEU A 152 -6.90 -8.03 -9.46
C LEU A 152 -8.33 -7.53 -9.22
N GLY A 153 -8.62 -7.23 -7.95
CA GLY A 153 -9.91 -6.69 -7.57
C GLY A 153 -9.84 -5.91 -6.25
N ASN A 154 -10.85 -5.09 -6.03
CA ASN A 154 -11.08 -4.42 -4.76
C ASN A 154 -12.58 -4.19 -4.55
N ASP A 155 -13.18 -4.81 -3.52
CA ASP A 155 -14.60 -4.62 -3.18
C ASP A 155 -14.94 -3.14 -2.84
N LEU A 156 -13.98 -2.39 -2.29
CA LEU A 156 -14.15 -0.96 -1.99
C LEU A 156 -14.14 -0.08 -3.25
N GLN A 157 -13.75 -0.61 -4.41
CA GLN A 157 -13.63 0.18 -5.64
C GLN A 157 -14.97 0.78 -6.06
N ALA A 158 -16.06 0.02 -5.97
CA ALA A 158 -17.39 0.52 -6.32
C ALA A 158 -17.78 1.74 -5.47
N ALA A 159 -17.54 1.66 -4.16
CA ALA A 159 -17.80 2.74 -3.21
C ALA A 159 -16.88 3.95 -3.44
N ALA A 160 -15.59 3.72 -3.66
CA ALA A 160 -14.64 4.79 -3.97
C ALA A 160 -15.01 5.53 -5.26
N VAL A 161 -15.46 4.79 -6.29
CA VAL A 161 -15.94 5.34 -7.56
C VAL A 161 -17.29 6.04 -7.42
N SER A 162 -18.16 5.58 -6.52
CA SER A 162 -19.43 6.27 -6.20
C SER A 162 -19.15 7.65 -5.59
N LEU A 163 -18.29 7.70 -4.57
CA LEU A 163 -17.87 8.95 -3.91
C LEU A 163 -17.01 9.84 -4.80
N ARG A 164 -16.28 9.25 -5.74
CA ARG A 164 -15.43 9.97 -6.69
C ARG A 164 -15.53 9.39 -8.11
N PRO A 165 -16.51 9.84 -8.91
CA PRO A 165 -16.70 9.36 -10.27
C PRO A 165 -15.51 9.58 -11.21
N SER A 166 -14.65 10.56 -10.93
CA SER A 166 -13.45 10.83 -11.74
C SER A 166 -12.47 9.65 -11.77
N LEU A 167 -12.47 8.77 -10.76
CA LEU A 167 -11.63 7.57 -10.72
C LEU A 167 -11.92 6.64 -11.90
N ARG A 168 -13.15 6.62 -12.44
CA ARG A 168 -13.46 5.82 -13.64
C ARG A 168 -12.63 6.24 -14.84
N ARG A 169 -12.43 7.55 -15.01
CA ARG A 169 -11.62 8.09 -16.11
C ARG A 169 -10.14 7.73 -15.92
N THR A 170 -9.63 7.86 -14.70
CA THR A 170 -8.25 7.48 -14.39
C THR A 170 -8.02 5.98 -14.64
N LEU A 171 -8.91 5.11 -14.17
CA LEU A 171 -8.81 3.65 -14.37
C LEU A 171 -8.82 3.28 -15.86
N ARG A 172 -9.73 3.87 -16.65
CA ARG A 172 -9.78 3.64 -18.10
C ARG A 172 -8.51 4.12 -18.79
N ALA A 173 -8.10 5.35 -18.52
CA ALA A 173 -6.91 5.94 -19.13
C ALA A 173 -5.64 5.10 -18.90
N GLY A 174 -5.47 4.49 -17.72
CA GLY A 174 -4.29 3.66 -17.47
C GLY A 174 -4.32 2.32 -18.22
N VAL A 175 -5.49 1.72 -18.41
CA VAL A 175 -5.65 0.51 -19.24
C VAL A 175 -5.48 0.85 -20.71
N ASP A 176 -6.08 1.95 -21.19
CA ASP A 176 -5.93 2.44 -22.56
C ASP A 176 -4.46 2.79 -22.89
N ALA A 177 -3.69 3.23 -21.89
CA ALA A 177 -2.25 3.49 -22.00
C ALA A 177 -1.37 2.22 -22.04
N GLY A 178 -1.95 1.03 -21.87
CA GLY A 178 -1.23 -0.25 -21.97
C GLY A 178 -1.06 -1.04 -20.68
N ALA A 179 -1.64 -0.61 -19.55
CA ALA A 179 -1.63 -1.42 -18.34
C ALA A 179 -2.44 -2.71 -18.53
N LEU A 180 -1.96 -3.81 -17.95
CA LEU A 180 -2.65 -5.10 -17.96
C LEU A 180 -3.98 -5.05 -17.18
N ALA A 181 -3.99 -4.31 -16.08
CA ALA A 181 -5.18 -4.06 -15.27
C ALA A 181 -4.98 -2.81 -14.41
N GLY A 182 -6.10 -2.15 -14.06
CA GLY A 182 -6.12 -1.00 -13.15
C GLY A 182 -7.16 -1.18 -12.06
N ILE A 183 -6.76 -0.96 -10.80
CA ILE A 183 -7.66 -0.99 -9.64
C ILE A 183 -7.46 0.23 -8.73
N VAL A 184 -8.48 0.60 -7.97
CA VAL A 184 -8.31 1.50 -6.82
C VAL A 184 -7.61 0.74 -5.71
N SER A 185 -6.55 1.30 -5.13
CA SER A 185 -5.84 0.73 -3.99
C SER A 185 -6.54 1.10 -2.68
N GLY A 186 -7.01 0.09 -1.93
CA GLY A 186 -7.72 0.26 -0.67
C GLY A 186 -8.97 1.13 -0.81
N SER A 187 -9.15 2.10 0.09
CA SER A 187 -10.23 3.10 0.00
C SER A 187 -9.97 4.20 -1.05
N GLY A 188 -8.83 4.15 -1.75
CA GLY A 188 -8.43 5.16 -2.72
C GLY A 188 -7.87 6.44 -2.08
N PRO A 189 -7.59 7.47 -2.90
CA PRO A 189 -7.90 7.60 -4.33
C PRO A 189 -6.79 7.07 -5.26
N THR A 190 -5.76 6.40 -4.76
CA THR A 190 -4.68 5.89 -5.63
C THR A 190 -5.25 4.83 -6.58
N CYS A 191 -5.00 5.00 -7.88
CA CYS A 191 -5.19 3.94 -8.87
C CYS A 191 -3.85 3.24 -9.08
N ALA A 192 -3.83 1.93 -8.93
CA ALA A 192 -2.66 1.08 -9.18
C ALA A 192 -2.87 0.30 -10.47
N PHE A 193 -1.87 0.37 -11.35
CA PHE A 193 -1.88 -0.24 -12.66
C PHE A 193 -0.75 -1.26 -12.76
N LEU A 194 -1.09 -2.51 -13.03
CA LEU A 194 -0.12 -3.58 -13.25
C LEU A 194 0.36 -3.54 -14.69
N CYS A 195 1.68 -3.57 -14.91
CA CYS A 195 2.30 -3.58 -16.22
C CYS A 195 3.02 -4.90 -16.47
N SER A 196 3.27 -5.23 -17.75
CA SER A 196 3.96 -6.48 -18.12
C SER A 196 5.41 -6.53 -17.63
N ASP A 197 6.06 -5.37 -17.62
CA ASP A 197 7.49 -5.22 -17.34
C ASP A 197 7.80 -3.75 -16.99
N ALA A 198 9.09 -3.44 -16.81
CA ALA A 198 9.56 -2.11 -16.44
C ALA A 198 9.36 -1.07 -17.55
N ASP A 199 9.56 -1.44 -18.81
CA ASP A 199 9.50 -0.51 -19.94
C ASP A 199 8.04 -0.12 -20.19
N ALA A 200 7.14 -1.09 -20.20
CA ALA A 200 5.70 -0.86 -20.26
C ALA A 200 5.22 0.06 -19.11
N ALA A 201 5.76 -0.10 -17.90
CA ALA A 201 5.41 0.78 -16.78
C ALA A 201 5.87 2.24 -16.99
N VAL A 202 7.00 2.46 -17.66
CA VAL A 202 7.46 3.81 -18.01
C VAL A 202 6.56 4.43 -19.08
N GLU A 203 6.21 3.67 -20.11
CA GLU A 203 5.31 4.11 -21.18
C GLU A 203 3.92 4.48 -20.64
N VAL A 204 3.30 3.57 -19.88
CA VAL A 204 2.00 3.81 -19.23
C VAL A 204 2.05 5.04 -18.33
N ALA A 205 3.15 5.24 -17.59
CA ALA A 205 3.30 6.40 -16.72
C ALA A 205 3.40 7.72 -17.49
N ALA A 206 4.12 7.74 -18.63
CA ALA A 206 4.25 8.91 -19.48
C ALA A 206 2.89 9.32 -20.08
N GLU A 207 2.14 8.35 -20.63
CA GLU A 207 0.80 8.57 -21.18
C GLU A 207 -0.19 9.06 -20.11
N LEU A 208 -0.21 8.43 -18.93
CA LEU A 208 -1.08 8.85 -17.83
C LEU A 208 -0.78 10.25 -17.32
N ALA A 209 0.50 10.65 -17.31
CA ALA A 209 0.90 12.01 -16.92
C ALA A 209 0.38 13.05 -17.94
N GLY A 210 0.46 12.75 -19.24
CA GLY A 210 -0.06 13.62 -20.30
C GLY A 210 -1.59 13.71 -20.37
N ALA A 211 -2.30 12.68 -19.91
CA ALA A 211 -3.76 12.62 -19.98
C ALA A 211 -4.50 13.56 -19.00
N GLY A 212 -3.81 14.15 -18.01
CA GLY A 212 -4.42 15.08 -17.04
C GLY A 212 -5.50 14.46 -16.14
N VAL A 213 -5.51 13.12 -15.99
CA VAL A 213 -6.51 12.37 -15.21
C VAL A 213 -6.13 12.17 -13.75
N CYS A 214 -4.93 12.56 -13.36
CA CYS A 214 -4.40 12.49 -12.00
C CYS A 214 -3.41 13.62 -11.73
N ARG A 215 -3.06 13.85 -10.47
CA ARG A 215 -2.12 14.91 -10.06
C ARG A 215 -0.68 14.54 -10.38
N THR A 216 -0.37 13.27 -10.16
CA THR A 216 0.99 12.78 -10.05
C THR A 216 0.98 11.29 -10.37
N VAL A 217 1.97 10.86 -11.14
CA VAL A 217 2.19 9.46 -11.50
C VAL A 217 3.55 9.03 -10.95
N ARG A 218 3.64 7.79 -10.45
CA ARG A 218 4.91 7.17 -10.04
C ARG A 218 4.99 5.73 -10.54
N VAL A 219 6.16 5.33 -11.01
CA VAL A 219 6.47 3.91 -11.27
C VAL A 219 6.94 3.26 -9.98
N ALA A 220 6.57 2.02 -9.71
CA ALA A 220 7.00 1.25 -8.55
C ALA A 220 7.21 -0.22 -8.90
N GLN A 221 7.91 -0.93 -8.01
CA GLN A 221 8.12 -2.37 -8.11
C GLN A 221 7.78 -3.03 -6.77
N GLY A 222 7.27 -4.25 -6.83
CA GLY A 222 7.02 -5.09 -5.66
C GLY A 222 7.13 -6.58 -6.00
N PRO A 223 7.25 -7.47 -5.01
CA PRO A 223 7.32 -7.20 -3.57
C PRO A 223 8.64 -6.54 -3.15
N VAL A 224 8.60 -5.77 -2.06
CA VAL A 224 9.79 -5.20 -1.40
C VAL A 224 9.79 -5.52 0.10
N PRO A 225 10.94 -5.50 0.78
CA PRO A 225 10.99 -5.74 2.24
C PRO A 225 10.14 -4.75 3.04
N GLY A 226 9.72 -5.19 4.22
CA GLY A 226 9.03 -4.33 5.18
C GLY A 226 9.96 -3.34 5.88
N ALA A 227 9.48 -2.75 6.97
CA ALA A 227 10.28 -1.85 7.80
C ALA A 227 11.61 -2.50 8.23
N ARG A 228 12.71 -1.82 7.93
CA ARG A 228 14.07 -2.27 8.23
C ARG A 228 14.97 -1.07 8.52
N VAL A 229 16.04 -1.30 9.26
CA VAL A 229 17.12 -0.32 9.41
C VAL A 229 17.90 -0.25 8.09
N VAL A 230 18.20 0.97 7.64
CA VAL A 230 19.04 1.22 6.46
C VAL A 230 20.25 2.05 6.90
N SER A 231 21.43 1.72 6.39
CA SER A 231 22.65 2.49 6.62
C SER A 231 22.61 3.79 5.81
N ALA A 232 23.14 4.89 6.36
CA ALA A 232 23.36 6.14 5.63
C ALA A 232 24.41 5.91 4.54
N GLY A 233 23.99 5.47 3.36
CA GLY A 233 24.87 5.08 2.25
C GLY A 233 24.31 3.99 1.34
N GLU A 234 23.25 3.27 1.73
CA GLU A 234 22.47 2.52 0.73
C GLU A 234 21.84 3.56 -0.21
N PRO A 235 22.07 3.47 -1.55
CA PRO A 235 21.35 4.33 -2.46
C PRO A 235 19.87 4.08 -2.22
N SER A 236 19.12 5.13 -1.86
CA SER A 236 17.68 5.10 -2.07
C SER A 236 17.49 4.66 -3.52
N LYS A 237 16.81 3.53 -3.76
CA LYS A 237 16.44 3.14 -5.12
C LYS A 237 15.97 4.41 -5.84
N PRO A 238 16.47 4.67 -7.07
CA PRO A 238 16.29 5.96 -7.71
C PRO A 238 14.83 6.35 -7.58
N THR A 239 14.58 7.54 -7.01
CA THR A 239 13.25 8.13 -7.04
C THR A 239 12.82 8.07 -8.51
N PRO A 240 11.79 7.29 -8.86
CA PRO A 240 11.32 7.23 -10.24
C PRO A 240 11.04 8.67 -10.66
N PRO A 241 11.43 9.07 -11.88
CA PRO A 241 11.37 10.45 -12.31
C PRO A 241 10.02 11.05 -11.97
N GLU A 242 10.02 12.19 -11.26
CA GLU A 242 8.80 12.94 -11.02
C GLU A 242 8.38 13.57 -12.34
N VAL A 243 7.50 12.91 -13.08
CA VAL A 243 6.84 13.54 -14.22
C VAL A 243 5.75 14.45 -13.64
N HIS A 244 6.05 15.75 -13.58
CA HIS A 244 5.07 16.77 -13.22
C HIS A 244 4.21 17.08 -14.45
N ALA A 245 2.89 17.06 -14.25
CA ALA A 245 1.91 17.59 -15.21
C ALA A 245 1.82 19.12 -15.10
#